data_AF-A0A1J5F7N9-F1
#
_entry.id   AF-A0A1J5F7N9-F1
#
_cell.length_a   1.000
_cell.length_b   1.000
_cell.length_c   1.000
_cell.angle_alpha   90.00
_cell.angle_beta   90.00
_cell.angle_gamma   90.00
#
_symmetry.space_group_name_H-M   'P 1'
#
loop_
_entity.id
_entity.type
_entity.pdbx_description
1 polymer ?
#
loop_
_entity_poly.entity_id
_entity_poly.type
_entity_poly.pdbx_seq_one_letter_code
_entity_poly.pdbx_strand_id
1 'polypeptide(L)'
;MSWFNFFTSKNIQKKQSFGRGINADVSKDEEELFNKSYESFEKKEVLDAYEYFFKSLENFSNGISNENIIITRENEKLSFEIYQGTAKISGYTTKEHLYAESTLVKKSNAHVALKRYILERNYQLTYIYYFADEEYIKLKLYHDNIAISPHKIFFPLRELALNADFDKEYTRNEFTGIPLEDQSHLKELSEDELKIKYDYLHRWIKELHNKIATFPSNDNAGMQAFAYLSLLFKIDYLLVPKYEIYQKMSKKIAEYFGDENNTTEAKNDELNIYINKLENISFEEFSTNFYEAKYTFNPTDTTSYEEINIFINDSLAKIRWYKNNRYVQIIPIIYEYIAFNILYNFGIHPVLKELLQIAIEVQNPDFFKAYGYPVLYNKKENSFSKKLIISKIEDTIVPFQKRFKSLKPFGESLSYSSLNEFSNSFYLQIVELDFEDIQS
;
A
#
# COMPACT_ATOMS: atom_id res chain seq x y z
N MET A 1 -3.18 -3.23 -42.57
CA MET A 1 -2.66 -3.04 -41.20
C MET A 1 -1.69 -1.87 -41.25
N SER A 2 -2.00 -0.77 -40.57
CA SER A 2 -1.24 0.49 -40.67
C SER A 2 0.10 0.38 -39.94
N TRP A 3 1.17 0.80 -40.63
CA TRP A 3 2.55 0.88 -40.15
C TRP A 3 2.72 1.85 -38.95
N PHE A 4 1.72 2.69 -38.68
CA PHE A 4 1.70 3.65 -37.57
C PHE A 4 1.44 3.05 -36.19
N ASN A 5 1.03 1.78 -36.08
CA ASN A 5 0.83 1.12 -34.78
C ASN A 5 2.14 0.63 -34.12
N PHE A 6 3.30 0.91 -34.72
CA PHE A 6 4.61 0.49 -34.18
C PHE A 6 5.23 1.51 -33.19
N PHE A 7 4.74 2.76 -33.17
CA PHE A 7 5.30 3.85 -32.36
C PHE A 7 4.37 4.36 -31.26
N THR A 8 3.19 3.79 -31.09
CA THR A 8 2.40 4.00 -29.88
C THR A 8 2.92 3.04 -28.82
N SER A 9 3.72 3.53 -27.85
CA SER A 9 3.68 2.92 -26.52
C SER A 9 2.21 2.98 -26.13
N LYS A 10 1.49 1.85 -26.26
CA LYS A 10 0.20 1.74 -25.61
C LYS A 10 0.52 1.98 -24.15
N ASN A 11 0.13 3.13 -23.61
CA ASN A 11 0.08 3.32 -22.17
C ASN A 11 -0.66 2.09 -21.64
N ILE A 12 0.09 1.19 -21.00
CA ILE A 12 -0.47 -0.04 -20.45
C ILE A 12 -1.28 0.43 -19.26
N GLN A 13 -2.58 0.62 -19.51
CA GLN A 13 -3.50 1.07 -18.49
C GLN A 13 -3.44 0.06 -17.34
N LYS A 14 -3.09 0.53 -16.14
CA LYS A 14 -3.16 -0.30 -14.93
C LYS A 14 -4.62 -0.72 -14.77
N LYS A 15 -4.88 -2.02 -14.88
CA LYS A 15 -6.24 -2.58 -14.77
C LYS A 15 -6.71 -2.65 -13.33
N GLN A 16 -5.76 -2.79 -12.40
CA GLN A 16 -6.00 -2.84 -10.97
C GLN A 16 -4.88 -2.14 -10.22
N SER A 17 -5.15 -1.87 -8.95
CA SER A 17 -4.21 -1.30 -8.02
C SER A 17 -3.53 -2.41 -7.20
N PHE A 18 -2.24 -2.24 -6.91
CA PHE A 18 -1.44 -3.14 -6.06
C PHE A 18 -0.94 -2.41 -4.82
N GLY A 19 -0.73 -3.15 -3.73
CA GLY A 19 -0.31 -2.60 -2.44
C GLY A 19 -1.45 -1.99 -1.62
N ARG A 20 -1.15 -1.67 -0.36
CA ARG A 20 -2.04 -0.85 0.49
C ARG A 20 -1.67 0.62 0.40
N GLY A 21 -2.66 1.46 0.67
CA GLY A 21 -2.52 2.91 0.64
C GLY A 21 -2.96 3.53 -0.67
N ILE A 22 -2.38 4.68 -1.00
CA ILE A 22 -2.74 5.43 -2.20
C ILE A 22 -2.13 4.71 -3.41
N ASN A 23 -2.99 4.07 -4.19
CA ASN A 23 -2.60 3.35 -5.40
C ASN A 23 -2.97 4.14 -6.66
N ALA A 24 -2.84 5.44 -6.54
CA ALA A 24 -3.26 6.45 -7.48
C ALA A 24 -2.19 7.55 -7.49
N ASP A 25 -2.13 8.28 -8.58
CA ASP A 25 -1.28 9.44 -8.70
C ASP A 25 -1.90 10.59 -7.90
N VAL A 26 -1.08 11.37 -7.20
CA VAL A 26 -1.52 12.63 -6.60
C VAL A 26 -1.82 13.66 -7.69
N SER A 27 -2.53 14.73 -7.34
CA SER A 27 -2.76 15.86 -8.24
C SER A 27 -1.44 16.39 -8.82
N LYS A 28 -1.40 16.64 -10.13
CA LYS A 28 -0.23 17.27 -10.78
C LYS A 28 0.07 18.66 -10.22
N ASP A 29 -0.97 19.33 -9.73
CA ASP A 29 -0.91 20.66 -9.16
C ASP A 29 -0.99 20.60 -7.62
N GLU A 30 -0.70 19.45 -6.99
CA GLU A 30 -0.77 19.25 -5.53
C GLU A 30 -0.05 20.38 -4.77
N GLU A 31 1.21 20.65 -5.13
CA GLU A 31 2.02 21.68 -4.48
C GLU A 31 1.45 23.08 -4.69
N GLU A 32 0.99 23.40 -5.91
CA GLU A 32 0.36 24.68 -6.22
C GLU A 32 -0.94 24.87 -5.42
N LEU A 33 -1.77 23.82 -5.34
CA LEU A 33 -3.00 23.82 -4.55
C LEU A 33 -2.72 23.95 -3.06
N PHE A 34 -1.69 23.27 -2.56
CA PHE A 34 -1.26 23.37 -1.17
C PHE A 34 -0.78 24.79 -0.83
N ASN A 35 0.01 25.41 -1.72
CA ASN A 35 0.46 26.79 -1.55
C ASN A 35 -0.70 27.79 -1.62
N LYS A 36 -1.65 27.61 -2.57
CA LYS A 36 -2.88 28.42 -2.64
C LYS A 36 -3.74 28.29 -1.39
N SER A 37 -3.81 27.10 -0.80
CA SER A 37 -4.49 26.89 0.49
C SER A 37 -3.88 27.77 1.58
N TYR A 38 -2.54 27.77 1.68
CA TYR A 38 -1.81 28.60 2.64
C TYR A 38 -2.09 30.10 2.44
N GLU A 39 -1.93 30.59 1.21
CA GLU A 39 -2.17 32.00 0.88
C GLU A 39 -3.61 32.45 1.16
N SER A 40 -4.60 31.62 0.84
CA SER A 40 -6.02 31.93 1.07
C SER A 40 -6.32 32.00 2.58
N PHE A 41 -5.70 31.11 3.37
CA PHE A 41 -5.87 31.12 4.81
C PHE A 41 -5.30 32.39 5.45
N GLU A 42 -4.11 32.83 5.03
CA GLU A 42 -3.49 34.09 5.49
C GLU A 42 -4.36 35.32 5.16
N LYS A 43 -5.07 35.28 4.02
CA LYS A 43 -6.05 36.31 3.62
C LYS A 43 -7.39 36.22 4.37
N LYS A 44 -7.54 35.27 5.29
CA LYS A 44 -8.79 34.96 6.03
C LYS A 44 -9.92 34.44 5.12
N GLU A 45 -9.58 33.95 3.94
CA GLU A 45 -10.47 33.28 3.00
C GLU A 45 -10.56 31.79 3.36
N VAL A 46 -11.09 31.50 4.55
CA VAL A 46 -11.01 30.16 5.20
C VAL A 46 -11.61 29.05 4.34
N LEU A 47 -12.78 29.29 3.73
CA LEU A 47 -13.45 28.28 2.92
C LEU A 47 -12.66 27.97 1.64
N ASP A 48 -12.08 28.99 1.00
CA ASP A 48 -11.23 28.81 -0.17
C ASP A 48 -9.96 28.04 0.19
N ALA A 49 -9.39 28.33 1.36
CA ALA A 49 -8.22 27.62 1.87
C ALA A 49 -8.49 26.11 2.05
N TYR A 50 -9.61 25.73 2.66
CA TYR A 50 -10.00 24.32 2.78
C TYR A 50 -10.33 23.68 1.43
N GLU A 51 -10.98 24.41 0.53
CA GLU A 51 -11.29 23.92 -0.80
C GLU A 51 -10.01 23.56 -1.58
N TYR A 52 -9.00 24.43 -1.56
CA TYR A 52 -7.70 24.13 -2.16
C TYR A 52 -6.97 22.97 -1.48
N PHE A 53 -7.03 22.90 -0.15
CA PHE A 53 -6.43 21.80 0.61
C PHE A 53 -7.07 20.44 0.27
N PHE A 54 -8.40 20.36 0.23
CA PHE A 54 -9.07 19.12 -0.14
C PHE A 54 -8.80 18.72 -1.59
N LYS A 55 -8.72 19.69 -2.51
CA LYS A 55 -8.32 19.43 -3.90
C LYS A 55 -6.88 18.96 -4.03
N SER A 56 -5.96 19.38 -3.14
CA SER A 56 -4.58 18.89 -3.16
C SER A 56 -4.47 17.42 -2.76
N LEU A 57 -5.43 16.90 -1.98
CA LEU A 57 -5.50 15.50 -1.53
C LEU A 57 -6.29 14.59 -2.50
N GLU A 58 -6.74 15.13 -3.63
CA GLU A 58 -7.44 14.35 -4.64
C GLU A 58 -6.46 13.45 -5.40
N ASN A 59 -6.88 12.21 -5.59
CA ASN A 59 -6.11 11.17 -6.24
C ASN A 59 -6.65 10.91 -7.65
N PHE A 60 -5.75 10.51 -8.55
CA PHE A 60 -6.02 10.34 -9.96
C PHE A 60 -5.54 8.97 -10.44
N SER A 61 -6.21 8.41 -11.44
CA SER A 61 -5.77 7.21 -12.12
C SER A 61 -5.89 7.42 -13.62
N ASN A 62 -4.75 7.34 -14.31
CA ASN A 62 -4.64 7.65 -15.74
C ASN A 62 -5.13 9.08 -16.07
N GLY A 63 -4.88 10.04 -15.17
CA GLY A 63 -5.30 11.43 -15.33
C GLY A 63 -6.79 11.71 -15.11
N ILE A 64 -7.55 10.72 -14.64
CA ILE A 64 -8.97 10.88 -14.27
C ILE A 64 -9.06 10.91 -12.74
N SER A 65 -9.85 11.82 -12.17
CA SER A 65 -10.07 11.85 -10.73
C SER A 65 -10.70 10.54 -10.25
N ASN A 66 -10.21 10.03 -9.12
CA ASN A 66 -10.78 8.88 -8.45
C ASN A 66 -11.98 9.26 -7.57
N GLU A 67 -12.28 10.55 -7.44
CA GLU A 67 -13.35 11.10 -6.60
C GLU A 67 -13.25 10.53 -5.17
N ASN A 68 -12.03 10.40 -4.65
CA ASN A 68 -11.78 9.97 -3.26
C ASN A 68 -12.15 11.07 -2.27
N ILE A 69 -12.30 12.31 -2.75
CA ILE A 69 -12.82 13.45 -2.00
C ILE A 69 -13.93 14.09 -2.82
N ILE A 70 -15.07 14.33 -2.19
CA ILE A 70 -16.21 15.04 -2.77
C ILE A 70 -16.43 16.29 -1.94
N ILE A 71 -16.54 17.45 -2.57
CA ILE A 71 -16.77 18.72 -1.89
C ILE A 71 -18.01 19.41 -2.46
N THR A 72 -18.74 20.10 -1.60
CA THR A 72 -19.93 20.89 -1.99
C THR A 72 -19.97 22.16 -1.17
N ARG A 73 -20.06 23.31 -1.85
CA ARG A 73 -20.08 24.63 -1.21
C ARG A 73 -21.45 25.24 -1.27
N GLU A 74 -21.97 25.62 -0.10
CA GLU A 74 -23.26 26.28 0.06
C GLU A 74 -23.09 27.47 1.01
N ASN A 75 -23.23 28.69 0.50
CA ASN A 75 -23.13 29.93 1.27
C ASN A 75 -21.86 30.00 2.15
N GLU A 76 -22.02 29.85 3.47
CA GLU A 76 -20.96 29.95 4.48
C GLU A 76 -20.43 28.59 4.95
N LYS A 77 -20.77 27.51 4.23
CA LYS A 77 -20.41 26.14 4.58
C LYS A 77 -19.80 25.42 3.38
N LEU A 78 -18.68 24.75 3.60
CA LEU A 78 -18.10 23.78 2.66
C LEU A 78 -18.24 22.39 3.27
N SER A 79 -19.11 21.57 2.69
CA SER A 79 -19.30 20.17 3.08
C SER A 79 -18.35 19.28 2.29
N PHE A 80 -17.89 18.19 2.89
CA PHE A 80 -16.99 17.24 2.24
C PHE A 80 -17.25 15.79 2.64
N GLU A 81 -16.89 14.89 1.74
CA GLU A 81 -16.78 13.46 1.99
C GLU A 81 -15.38 13.00 1.58
N ILE A 82 -14.76 12.15 2.41
CA ILE A 82 -13.46 11.54 2.13
C ILE A 82 -13.61 10.02 2.25
N TYR A 83 -13.08 9.30 1.27
CA TYR A 83 -13.12 7.85 1.22
C TYR A 83 -11.74 7.26 1.56
N GLN A 84 -11.74 6.33 2.50
CA GLN A 84 -10.57 5.57 2.94
C GLN A 84 -10.98 4.12 3.19
N GLY A 85 -10.83 3.24 2.19
CA GLY A 85 -11.20 1.84 2.34
C GLY A 85 -12.69 1.69 2.70
N THR A 86 -12.98 1.04 3.82
CA THR A 86 -14.34 0.89 4.38
C THR A 86 -14.89 2.15 5.04
N ALA A 87 -14.03 3.14 5.33
CA ALA A 87 -14.45 4.38 5.96
C ALA A 87 -14.93 5.42 4.94
N LYS A 88 -16.09 5.98 5.25
CA LYS A 88 -16.59 7.25 4.71
C LYS A 88 -16.48 8.27 5.84
N ILE A 89 -15.75 9.34 5.58
CA ILE A 89 -15.60 10.47 6.50
C ILE A 89 -16.49 11.56 5.96
N SER A 90 -17.49 11.98 6.72
CA SER A 90 -18.38 13.07 6.36
C SER A 90 -18.11 14.26 7.26
N GLY A 91 -18.03 15.44 6.68
CA GLY A 91 -17.68 16.63 7.44
C GLY A 91 -18.08 17.92 6.75
N TYR A 92 -17.80 19.02 7.45
CA TYR A 92 -17.96 20.35 6.91
C TYR A 92 -17.02 21.33 7.60
N THR A 93 -16.77 22.45 6.94
CA THR A 93 -16.03 23.59 7.50
C THR A 93 -16.81 24.88 7.27
N THR A 94 -16.76 25.76 8.27
CA THR A 94 -17.27 27.15 8.21
C THR A 94 -16.10 28.11 8.35
N LYS A 95 -16.35 29.41 8.54
CA LYS A 95 -15.27 30.36 8.88
C LYS A 95 -14.66 30.07 10.25
N GLU A 96 -15.44 29.52 11.17
CA GLU A 96 -15.12 29.39 12.59
C GLU A 96 -14.50 28.05 12.96
N HIS A 97 -14.98 26.95 12.36
CA HIS A 97 -14.56 25.60 12.75
C HIS A 97 -14.65 24.60 11.60
N LEU A 98 -14.03 23.44 11.81
CA LEU A 98 -14.24 22.25 11.00
C LEU A 98 -14.73 21.11 11.89
N TYR A 99 -15.60 20.29 11.33
CA TYR A 99 -16.12 19.08 11.92
C TYR A 99 -16.03 17.94 10.92
N ALA A 100 -15.58 16.77 11.38
CA ALA A 100 -15.60 15.55 10.59
C ALA A 100 -15.93 14.35 11.47
N GLU A 101 -16.63 13.37 10.92
CA GLU A 101 -16.94 12.13 11.61
C GLU A 101 -16.92 10.92 10.68
N SER A 102 -16.79 9.73 11.28
CA SER A 102 -17.02 8.47 10.59
C SER A 102 -17.79 7.49 11.49
N THR A 103 -18.85 6.91 10.93
CA THR A 103 -19.69 5.92 11.63
C THR A 103 -18.95 4.62 11.81
N LEU A 104 -18.83 4.10 13.03
CA LEU A 104 -18.27 2.77 13.27
C LEU A 104 -19.38 1.70 13.25
N VAL A 105 -20.37 1.84 14.12
CA VAL A 105 -21.37 0.80 14.39
C VAL A 105 -22.64 1.38 15.03
N LYS A 106 -23.78 0.74 14.85
CA LYS A 106 -25.00 1.02 15.63
C LYS A 106 -24.80 0.71 17.12
N LYS A 107 -25.29 1.59 17.99
CA LYS A 107 -25.25 1.40 19.45
C LYS A 107 -25.97 0.13 19.91
N SER A 108 -27.03 -0.27 19.21
CA SER A 108 -27.77 -1.52 19.47
C SER A 108 -26.90 -2.77 19.30
N ASN A 109 -25.90 -2.71 18.41
CA ASN A 109 -25.00 -3.82 18.10
C ASN A 109 -23.75 -3.81 18.98
N ALA A 110 -23.52 -2.73 19.73
CA ALA A 110 -22.35 -2.56 20.57
C ALA A 110 -22.49 -3.29 21.93
N HIS A 111 -22.08 -4.56 21.94
CA HIS A 111 -21.97 -5.36 23.15
C HIS A 111 -20.81 -4.90 24.06
N VAL A 112 -20.73 -5.45 25.28
CA VAL A 112 -19.77 -5.03 26.31
C VAL A 112 -18.32 -5.16 25.82
N ALA A 113 -17.98 -6.22 25.10
CA ALA A 113 -16.62 -6.44 24.58
C ALA A 113 -16.22 -5.35 23.57
N LEU A 114 -17.09 -5.01 22.62
CA LEU A 114 -16.83 -3.93 21.67
C LEU A 114 -16.73 -2.56 22.35
N LYS A 115 -17.59 -2.29 23.34
CA LYS A 115 -17.50 -1.04 24.13
C LYS A 115 -16.17 -0.91 24.87
N ARG A 116 -15.64 -2.01 25.43
CA ARG A 116 -14.32 -2.02 26.07
C ARG A 116 -13.20 -1.75 25.06
N TYR A 117 -13.22 -2.44 23.92
CA TYR A 117 -12.28 -2.20 22.83
C TYR A 117 -12.25 -0.73 22.39
N ILE A 118 -13.43 -0.13 22.16
CA ILE A 118 -13.56 1.29 21.78
C ILE A 118 -12.98 2.23 22.85
N LEU A 119 -13.23 1.95 24.13
CA LEU A 119 -12.68 2.74 25.23
C LEU A 119 -11.15 2.62 25.32
N GLU A 120 -10.60 1.43 25.11
CA GLU A 120 -9.14 1.20 25.07
C GLU A 120 -8.48 1.93 23.90
N ARG A 121 -9.09 1.82 22.70
CA ARG A 121 -8.65 2.54 21.49
C ARG A 121 -8.64 4.05 21.70
N ASN A 122 -9.62 4.60 22.42
CA ASN A 122 -9.68 6.03 22.73
C ASN A 122 -8.41 6.57 23.43
N TYR A 123 -7.72 5.77 24.23
CA TYR A 123 -6.47 6.18 24.90
C TYR A 123 -5.26 6.21 23.96
N GLN A 124 -5.39 5.64 22.75
CA GLN A 124 -4.33 5.58 21.74
C GLN A 124 -4.44 6.69 20.70
N LEU A 125 -5.56 7.43 20.68
CA LEU A 125 -5.85 8.47 19.69
C LEU A 125 -5.31 9.83 20.17
N THR A 126 -4.79 10.62 19.23
CA THR A 126 -4.13 11.91 19.51
C THR A 126 -5.07 13.10 19.26
N TYR A 127 -5.71 13.13 18.10
CA TYR A 127 -6.51 14.28 17.63
C TYR A 127 -8.01 14.02 17.61
N ILE A 128 -8.41 12.75 17.63
CA ILE A 128 -9.78 12.29 17.45
C ILE A 128 -10.24 11.49 18.65
N TYR A 129 -11.55 11.31 18.77
CA TYR A 129 -12.13 10.50 19.83
C TYR A 129 -13.41 9.82 19.38
N TYR A 130 -13.67 8.66 19.96
CA TYR A 130 -14.96 8.00 19.88
C TYR A 130 -16.01 8.76 20.68
N PHE A 131 -17.19 8.88 20.08
CA PHE A 131 -18.39 9.36 20.75
C PHE A 131 -19.59 8.54 20.31
N ALA A 132 -20.69 8.64 21.05
CA ALA A 132 -21.96 8.03 20.70
C ALA A 132 -23.01 9.12 20.57
N ASP A 133 -23.73 9.14 19.45
CA ASP A 133 -24.93 9.96 19.30
C ASP A 133 -26.18 9.17 19.74
N GLU A 134 -27.37 9.50 19.25
CA GLU A 134 -28.60 8.77 19.59
C GLU A 134 -28.56 7.31 19.09
N GLU A 135 -28.02 7.06 17.89
CA GLU A 135 -28.14 5.80 17.16
C GLU A 135 -26.79 5.07 16.96
N TYR A 136 -25.69 5.79 16.77
CA TYR A 136 -24.40 5.26 16.34
C TYR A 136 -23.27 5.56 17.33
N ILE A 137 -22.25 4.72 17.30
CA ILE A 137 -20.91 5.02 17.81
C ILE A 137 -20.05 5.44 16.61
N LYS A 138 -19.32 6.54 16.76
CA LYS A 138 -18.60 7.21 15.69
C LYS A 138 -17.23 7.69 16.17
N LEU A 139 -16.27 7.85 15.26
CA LEU A 139 -15.09 8.68 15.49
C LEU A 139 -15.38 10.12 15.07
N LYS A 140 -14.88 11.08 15.84
CA LYS A 140 -15.05 12.51 15.57
C LYS A 140 -13.73 13.25 15.60
N LEU A 141 -13.66 14.26 14.72
CA LEU A 141 -12.70 15.34 14.71
C LEU A 141 -13.46 16.67 14.79
N TYR A 142 -13.02 17.57 15.66
CA TYR A 142 -13.51 18.94 15.73
C TYR A 142 -12.36 19.87 16.07
N HIS A 143 -12.26 21.00 15.38
CA HIS A 143 -11.33 22.05 15.74
C HIS A 143 -11.82 23.44 15.32
N ASP A 144 -11.35 24.45 16.03
CA ASP A 144 -11.59 25.85 15.69
C ASP A 144 -10.54 26.36 14.69
N ASN A 145 -10.98 27.04 13.64
CA ASN A 145 -10.12 27.59 12.59
C ASN A 145 -9.24 28.75 13.06
N ILE A 146 -9.45 29.22 14.30
CA ILE A 146 -8.54 30.17 14.96
C ILE A 146 -7.24 29.47 15.37
N ALA A 147 -7.31 28.20 15.76
CA ALA A 147 -6.18 27.46 16.34
C ALA A 147 -5.38 26.67 15.29
N ILE A 148 -6.06 26.18 14.24
CA ILE A 148 -5.48 25.22 13.28
C ILE A 148 -5.82 25.67 11.86
N SER A 149 -4.78 25.80 11.04
CA SER A 149 -4.84 26.05 9.60
C SER A 149 -5.15 24.78 8.82
N PRO A 150 -5.67 24.88 7.58
CA PRO A 150 -5.96 23.71 6.74
C PRO A 150 -4.78 22.75 6.59
N HIS A 151 -3.55 23.23 6.40
CA HIS A 151 -2.39 22.33 6.29
C HIS A 151 -2.09 21.54 7.57
N LYS A 152 -2.37 22.11 8.75
CA LYS A 152 -2.20 21.41 10.03
C LYS A 152 -3.30 20.37 10.26
N ILE A 153 -4.43 20.43 9.53
CA ILE A 153 -5.50 19.43 9.65
C ILE A 153 -5.14 18.08 9.01
N PHE A 154 -4.08 18.05 8.19
CA PHE A 154 -3.64 16.83 7.52
C PHE A 154 -3.46 15.66 8.50
N PHE A 155 -2.74 15.86 9.61
CA PHE A 155 -2.49 14.78 10.57
C PHE A 155 -3.76 14.34 11.32
N PRO A 156 -4.59 15.23 11.89
CA PRO A 156 -5.87 14.83 12.48
C PRO A 156 -6.83 14.12 11.53
N LEU A 157 -6.92 14.59 10.28
CA LEU A 157 -7.81 14.02 9.28
C LEU A 157 -7.31 12.66 8.77
N ARG A 158 -5.99 12.52 8.61
CA ARG A 158 -5.33 11.25 8.32
C ARG A 158 -5.56 10.25 9.47
N GLU A 159 -5.42 10.69 10.71
CA GLU A 159 -5.70 9.85 11.88
C GLU A 159 -7.18 9.39 11.87
N LEU A 160 -8.13 10.30 11.60
CA LEU A 160 -9.55 9.95 11.49
C LEU A 160 -9.78 8.88 10.43
N ALA A 161 -9.26 9.10 9.22
CA ALA A 161 -9.53 8.23 8.10
C ALA A 161 -8.91 6.84 8.26
N LEU A 162 -7.64 6.77 8.66
CA LEU A 162 -6.92 5.49 8.82
C LEU A 162 -7.49 4.67 9.97
N ASN A 163 -7.78 5.29 11.12
CA ASN A 163 -8.33 4.56 12.26
C ASN A 163 -9.79 4.15 12.01
N ALA A 164 -10.59 4.98 11.34
CA ALA A 164 -11.95 4.59 10.97
C ALA A 164 -11.98 3.38 10.04
N ASP A 165 -11.09 3.31 9.04
CA ASP A 165 -10.98 2.16 8.13
C ASP A 165 -10.55 0.90 8.88
N PHE A 166 -9.47 1.01 9.67
CA PHE A 166 -8.93 -0.09 10.46
C PHE A 166 -9.95 -0.63 11.46
N ASP A 167 -10.56 0.25 12.26
CA ASP A 167 -11.47 -0.15 13.33
C ASP A 167 -12.78 -0.72 12.78
N LYS A 168 -13.26 -0.27 11.62
CA LYS A 168 -14.41 -0.89 10.92
C LYS A 168 -14.12 -2.32 10.51
N GLU A 169 -13.00 -2.54 9.81
CA GLU A 169 -12.60 -3.89 9.40
C GLU A 169 -12.37 -4.81 10.60
N TYR A 170 -11.66 -4.32 11.61
CA TYR A 170 -11.41 -5.04 12.85
C TYR A 170 -12.73 -5.38 13.56
N THR A 171 -13.65 -4.43 13.64
CA THR A 171 -14.94 -4.63 14.33
C THR A 171 -15.76 -5.73 13.65
N ARG A 172 -15.87 -5.69 12.32
CA ARG A 172 -16.55 -6.74 11.55
C ARG A 172 -15.91 -8.12 11.76
N ASN A 173 -14.58 -8.17 11.81
CA ASN A 173 -13.83 -9.43 11.92
C ASN A 173 -13.93 -10.06 13.32
N GLU A 174 -13.65 -9.27 14.37
CA GLU A 174 -13.53 -9.79 15.74
C GLU A 174 -14.88 -9.92 16.45
N PHE A 175 -15.89 -9.14 16.07
CA PHE A 175 -17.21 -9.16 16.68
C PHE A 175 -18.25 -9.71 15.70
N THR A 176 -18.46 -11.03 15.76
CA THR A 176 -19.37 -11.75 14.87
C THR A 176 -20.78 -11.13 14.86
N GLY A 177 -21.33 -10.93 13.67
CA GLY A 177 -22.69 -10.42 13.48
C GLY A 177 -22.80 -8.89 13.46
N ILE A 178 -21.68 -8.17 13.53
CA ILE A 178 -21.68 -6.71 13.36
C ILE A 178 -21.54 -6.35 11.87
N PRO A 179 -22.57 -5.72 11.27
CA PRO A 179 -22.49 -5.26 9.88
C PRO A 179 -21.61 -4.02 9.75
N LEU A 180 -21.07 -3.79 8.55
CA LEU A 180 -20.44 -2.52 8.21
C LEU A 180 -21.49 -1.47 7.92
N GLU A 181 -21.31 -0.30 8.54
CA GLU A 181 -22.09 0.91 8.22
C GLU A 181 -21.41 1.70 7.10
N ASP A 182 -22.18 2.49 6.34
CA ASP A 182 -21.68 3.40 5.29
C ASP A 182 -20.75 2.74 4.24
N GLN A 183 -21.19 1.63 3.64
CA GLN A 183 -20.39 0.84 2.70
C GLN A 183 -20.80 0.98 1.22
N SER A 184 -21.67 1.93 0.87
CA SER A 184 -22.23 2.06 -0.49
C SER A 184 -21.19 2.39 -1.57
N HIS A 185 -20.01 2.87 -1.18
CA HIS A 185 -18.90 3.18 -2.09
C HIS A 185 -18.01 1.97 -2.38
N LEU A 186 -18.16 0.87 -1.64
CA LEU A 186 -17.40 -0.35 -1.86
C LEU A 186 -17.93 -1.09 -3.09
N LYS A 187 -17.03 -1.63 -3.90
CA LYS A 187 -17.38 -2.44 -5.07
C LYS A 187 -16.89 -3.87 -4.87
N GLU A 188 -17.73 -4.82 -5.24
CA GLU A 188 -17.34 -6.23 -5.28
C GLU A 188 -16.37 -6.48 -6.43
N LEU A 189 -15.42 -7.38 -6.21
CA LEU A 189 -14.54 -7.85 -7.29
C LEU A 189 -15.30 -8.84 -8.17
N SER A 190 -14.94 -8.87 -9.45
CA SER A 190 -15.45 -9.90 -10.36
C SER A 190 -14.99 -11.30 -9.92
N GLU A 191 -15.83 -12.31 -10.17
CA GLU A 191 -15.50 -13.71 -9.88
C GLU A 191 -14.21 -14.15 -10.60
N ASP A 192 -14.00 -13.70 -11.84
CA ASP A 192 -12.78 -13.97 -12.62
C ASP A 192 -11.53 -13.45 -11.91
N GLU A 193 -11.57 -12.21 -11.38
CA GLU A 193 -10.46 -11.64 -10.62
C GLU A 193 -10.22 -12.41 -9.31
N LEU A 194 -11.28 -12.69 -8.56
CA LEU A 194 -11.20 -13.49 -7.34
C LEU A 194 -10.59 -14.87 -7.60
N LYS A 195 -10.95 -15.50 -8.71
CA LYS A 195 -10.43 -16.80 -9.10
C LYS A 195 -8.94 -16.75 -9.41
N ILE A 196 -8.47 -15.73 -10.13
CA ILE A 196 -7.04 -15.51 -10.36
C ILE A 196 -6.32 -15.36 -9.02
N LYS A 197 -6.82 -14.52 -8.11
CA LYS A 197 -6.19 -14.31 -6.79
C LYS A 197 -6.12 -15.60 -5.97
N TYR A 198 -7.21 -16.36 -5.93
CA TYR A 198 -7.29 -17.64 -5.22
C TYR A 198 -6.29 -18.66 -5.77
N ASP A 199 -6.27 -18.85 -7.09
CA ASP A 199 -5.39 -19.84 -7.73
C ASP A 199 -3.91 -19.48 -7.51
N TYR A 200 -3.56 -18.19 -7.51
CA TYR A 200 -2.21 -17.75 -7.23
C TYR A 200 -1.82 -17.84 -5.75
N LEU A 201 -2.74 -17.61 -4.81
CA LEU A 201 -2.50 -17.87 -3.38
C LEU A 201 -2.04 -19.31 -3.16
N HIS A 202 -2.83 -20.29 -3.59
CA HIS A 202 -2.51 -21.70 -3.41
C HIS A 202 -1.25 -22.11 -4.19
N ARG A 203 -1.05 -21.56 -5.39
CA ARG A 203 0.17 -21.81 -6.15
C ARG A 203 1.41 -21.34 -5.40
N TRP A 204 1.40 -20.12 -4.84
CA TRP A 204 2.55 -19.58 -4.11
C TRP A 204 2.82 -20.32 -2.80
N ILE A 205 1.77 -20.73 -2.08
CA ILE A 205 1.94 -21.56 -0.87
C ILE A 205 2.57 -22.91 -1.22
N LYS A 206 2.12 -23.56 -2.30
CA LYS A 206 2.72 -24.81 -2.78
C LYS A 206 4.18 -24.62 -3.21
N GLU A 207 4.48 -23.53 -3.93
CA GLU A 207 5.85 -23.17 -4.33
C GLU A 207 6.74 -22.93 -3.10
N LEU A 208 6.21 -22.27 -2.06
CA LEU A 208 6.88 -22.06 -0.77
C LEU A 208 7.21 -23.39 -0.09
N HIS A 209 6.24 -24.29 0.08
CA HIS A 209 6.45 -25.59 0.73
C HIS A 209 7.51 -26.43 0.00
N ASN A 210 7.43 -26.48 -1.34
CA ASN A 210 8.45 -27.14 -2.16
C ASN A 210 9.83 -26.52 -1.96
N LYS A 211 9.89 -25.20 -1.78
CA LYS A 211 11.16 -24.48 -1.61
C LYS A 211 11.77 -24.72 -0.23
N ILE A 212 10.98 -24.64 0.83
CA ILE A 212 11.41 -24.92 2.20
C ILE A 212 11.96 -26.35 2.33
N ALA A 213 11.35 -27.32 1.65
CA ALA A 213 11.85 -28.70 1.61
C ALA A 213 13.27 -28.84 1.01
N THR A 214 13.77 -27.83 0.28
CA THR A 214 15.14 -27.81 -0.26
C THR A 214 16.16 -27.15 0.66
N PHE A 215 15.73 -26.57 1.78
CA PHE A 215 16.63 -25.91 2.70
C PHE A 215 17.44 -26.95 3.49
N PRO A 216 18.73 -26.68 3.75
CA PRO A 216 19.56 -27.55 4.57
C PRO A 216 18.98 -27.68 5.98
N SER A 217 19.27 -28.78 6.68
CA SER A 217 18.78 -28.96 8.06
C SER A 217 19.51 -28.08 9.08
N ASN A 218 20.74 -27.66 8.80
CA ASN A 218 21.46 -26.66 9.57
C ASN A 218 21.13 -25.25 9.07
N ASP A 219 21.01 -24.27 9.99
CA ASP A 219 20.85 -22.84 9.67
C ASP A 219 19.64 -22.49 8.78
N ASN A 220 18.54 -23.24 8.88
CA ASN A 220 17.34 -23.00 8.07
C ASN A 220 16.40 -21.93 8.62
N ALA A 221 16.47 -21.60 9.91
CA ALA A 221 15.52 -20.69 10.54
C ALA A 221 15.51 -19.31 9.85
N GLY A 222 16.69 -18.77 9.54
CA GLY A 222 16.80 -17.51 8.80
C GLY A 222 16.28 -17.61 7.35
N MET A 223 16.52 -18.74 6.66
CA MET A 223 16.02 -18.96 5.30
C MET A 223 14.50 -19.10 5.27
N GLN A 224 13.92 -19.82 6.24
CA GLN A 224 12.48 -19.97 6.41
C GLN A 224 11.81 -18.63 6.71
N ALA A 225 12.41 -17.81 7.59
CA ALA A 225 11.92 -16.46 7.87
C ALA A 225 11.81 -15.62 6.59
N PHE A 226 12.87 -15.57 5.77
CA PHE A 226 12.82 -14.87 4.48
C PHE A 226 11.71 -15.41 3.57
N ALA A 227 11.55 -16.74 3.51
CA ALA A 227 10.55 -17.38 2.66
C ALA A 227 9.12 -17.07 3.10
N TYR A 228 8.82 -17.20 4.40
CA TYR A 228 7.51 -16.91 4.97
C TYR A 228 7.16 -15.42 4.85
N LEU A 229 8.05 -14.53 5.28
CA LEU A 229 7.80 -13.09 5.21
C LEU A 229 7.68 -12.60 3.77
N SER A 230 8.52 -13.09 2.85
CA SER A 230 8.40 -12.76 1.43
C SER A 230 7.04 -13.16 0.86
N LEU A 231 6.52 -14.35 1.21
CA LEU A 231 5.19 -14.78 0.79
C LEU A 231 4.09 -13.87 1.36
N LEU A 232 4.13 -13.55 2.65
CA LEU A 232 3.09 -12.72 3.28
C LEU A 232 3.08 -11.30 2.71
N PHE A 233 4.25 -10.67 2.52
CA PHE A 233 4.32 -9.35 1.88
C PHE A 233 3.88 -9.39 0.41
N LYS A 234 4.16 -10.48 -0.29
CA LYS A 234 3.68 -10.71 -1.66
C LYS A 234 2.15 -10.85 -1.73
N ILE A 235 1.55 -11.59 -0.79
CA ILE A 235 0.09 -11.70 -0.66
C ILE A 235 -0.51 -10.33 -0.38
N ASP A 236 0.06 -9.58 0.58
CA ASP A 236 -0.41 -8.23 0.91
C ASP A 236 -0.38 -7.30 -0.29
N TYR A 237 0.73 -7.30 -1.03
CA TYR A 237 0.91 -6.38 -2.14
C TYR A 237 0.15 -6.78 -3.42
N LEU A 238 0.19 -8.05 -3.82
CA LEU A 238 -0.38 -8.49 -5.09
C LEU A 238 -1.85 -8.89 -5.01
N LEU A 239 -2.30 -9.47 -3.89
CA LEU A 239 -3.70 -9.86 -3.72
C LEU A 239 -4.51 -8.76 -3.04
N VAL A 240 -3.88 -8.00 -2.13
CA VAL A 240 -4.49 -6.92 -1.35
C VAL A 240 -5.74 -7.42 -0.59
N PRO A 241 -5.62 -8.46 0.25
CA PRO A 241 -6.75 -8.98 1.01
C PRO A 241 -7.32 -7.93 1.97
N LYS A 242 -8.55 -8.11 2.42
CA LYS A 242 -9.28 -7.25 3.36
C LYS A 242 -9.81 -8.10 4.50
N TYR A 243 -10.41 -7.47 5.50
CA TYR A 243 -11.05 -8.17 6.63
C TYR A 243 -10.13 -9.21 7.28
N GLU A 244 -10.59 -10.46 7.42
CA GLU A 244 -9.96 -11.51 8.20
C GLU A 244 -8.55 -11.86 7.73
N ILE A 245 -8.36 -12.07 6.41
CA ILE A 245 -7.05 -12.42 5.87
C ILE A 245 -6.04 -11.29 6.15
N TYR A 246 -6.46 -10.04 5.98
CA TYR A 246 -5.57 -8.92 6.28
C TYR A 246 -5.26 -8.83 7.78
N GLN A 247 -6.27 -8.78 8.63
CA GLN A 247 -6.12 -8.58 10.07
C GLN A 247 -5.29 -9.69 10.72
N LYS A 248 -5.50 -10.95 10.33
CA LYS A 248 -4.70 -12.07 10.84
C LYS A 248 -3.27 -12.05 10.33
N MET A 249 -3.07 -11.71 9.05
CA MET A 249 -1.74 -11.63 8.46
C MET A 249 -0.91 -10.49 9.07
N SER A 250 -1.48 -9.28 9.17
CA SER A 250 -0.80 -8.11 9.71
C SER A 250 -0.42 -8.33 11.18
N LYS A 251 -1.32 -8.95 11.97
CA LYS A 251 -1.04 -9.36 13.34
C LYS A 251 0.13 -10.35 13.42
N LYS A 252 0.16 -11.39 12.55
CA LYS A 252 1.25 -12.37 12.54
C LYS A 252 2.60 -11.77 12.15
N ILE A 253 2.60 -10.81 11.21
CA ILE A 253 3.80 -10.04 10.85
C ILE A 253 4.26 -9.19 12.04
N ALA A 254 3.34 -8.48 12.70
CA ALA A 254 3.66 -7.65 13.87
C ALA A 254 4.22 -8.49 15.03
N GLU A 255 3.60 -9.64 15.34
CA GLU A 255 4.09 -10.61 16.35
C GLU A 255 5.50 -11.13 16.01
N TYR A 256 5.79 -11.38 14.72
CA TYR A 256 7.12 -11.80 14.28
C TYR A 256 8.19 -10.75 14.58
N PHE A 257 7.92 -9.47 14.32
CA PHE A 257 8.87 -8.38 14.55
C PHE A 257 8.84 -7.81 15.97
N GLY A 258 7.89 -8.23 16.80
CA GLY A 258 7.77 -7.78 18.18
C GLY A 258 8.92 -8.23 19.08
N ASP A 259 9.08 -7.51 20.19
CA ASP A 259 10.13 -7.67 21.21
C ASP A 259 9.95 -8.90 22.12
N GLU A 260 9.02 -9.79 21.79
CA GLU A 260 8.89 -11.06 22.52
C GLU A 260 10.18 -11.87 22.36
N ASN A 261 10.70 -12.39 23.48
CA ASN A 261 11.92 -13.21 23.56
C ASN A 261 11.74 -14.63 22.95
N ASN A 262 10.99 -14.73 21.85
CA ASN A 262 10.78 -15.96 21.10
C ASN A 262 11.94 -16.18 20.13
N THR A 263 12.36 -17.44 19.96
CA THR A 263 13.38 -17.79 18.97
C THR A 263 12.85 -17.63 17.55
N THR A 264 13.75 -17.56 16.56
CA THR A 264 13.34 -17.44 15.15
C THR A 264 12.52 -18.66 14.69
N GLU A 265 12.84 -19.84 15.22
CA GLU A 265 12.10 -21.08 14.96
C GLU A 265 10.66 -21.00 15.45
N ALA A 266 10.45 -20.56 16.71
CA ALA A 266 9.10 -20.41 17.25
C ALA A 266 8.28 -19.38 16.46
N LYS A 267 8.91 -18.27 16.06
CA LYS A 267 8.28 -17.25 15.21
C LYS A 267 7.91 -17.82 13.83
N ASN A 268 8.79 -18.64 13.23
CA ASN A 268 8.53 -19.31 11.96
C ASN A 268 7.40 -20.35 12.05
N ASP A 269 7.30 -21.08 13.17
CA ASP A 269 6.23 -22.04 13.39
C ASP A 269 4.85 -21.36 13.40
N GLU A 270 4.73 -20.19 14.04
CA GLU A 270 3.51 -19.38 14.03
C GLU A 270 3.12 -18.91 12.62
N LEU A 271 4.10 -18.47 11.82
CA LEU A 271 3.86 -18.10 10.42
C LEU A 271 3.42 -19.31 9.58
N ASN A 272 4.06 -20.47 9.79
CA ASN A 272 3.70 -21.71 9.12
C ASN A 272 2.27 -22.16 9.46
N ILE A 273 1.87 -22.10 10.74
CA ILE A 273 0.50 -22.40 11.16
C ILE A 273 -0.49 -21.51 10.41
N TYR A 274 -0.21 -20.21 10.29
CA TYR A 274 -1.08 -19.29 9.57
C TYR A 274 -1.13 -19.59 8.06
N ILE A 275 0.01 -19.87 7.43
CA ILE A 275 0.08 -20.21 6.01
C ILE A 275 -0.67 -21.51 5.70
N ASN A 276 -0.60 -22.51 6.56
CA ASN A 276 -1.39 -23.74 6.42
C ASN A 276 -2.91 -23.47 6.55
N LYS A 277 -3.33 -22.47 7.33
CA LYS A 277 -4.75 -22.04 7.35
C LYS A 277 -5.14 -21.43 6.01
N LEU A 278 -4.30 -20.56 5.44
CA LEU A 278 -4.52 -20.00 4.10
C LEU A 278 -4.53 -21.08 3.01
N GLU A 279 -3.74 -22.14 3.15
CA GLU A 279 -3.75 -23.26 2.20
C GLU A 279 -5.08 -24.02 2.18
N ASN A 280 -5.79 -24.03 3.30
CA ASN A 280 -7.04 -24.77 3.46
C ASN A 280 -8.29 -23.89 3.33
N ILE A 281 -8.14 -22.60 3.03
CA ILE A 281 -9.27 -21.69 2.88
C ILE A 281 -10.12 -22.08 1.65
N SER A 282 -11.44 -22.10 1.83
CA SER A 282 -12.37 -22.33 0.72
C SER A 282 -12.44 -21.10 -0.19
N PHE A 283 -12.82 -21.29 -1.46
CA PHE A 283 -13.03 -20.17 -2.38
C PHE A 283 -14.14 -19.23 -1.90
N GLU A 284 -15.20 -19.77 -1.29
CA GLU A 284 -16.30 -18.98 -0.72
C GLU A 284 -15.80 -18.06 0.38
N GLU A 285 -15.10 -18.62 1.38
CA GLU A 285 -14.53 -17.86 2.49
C GLU A 285 -13.48 -16.84 2.00
N PHE A 286 -12.59 -17.25 1.10
CA PHE A 286 -11.61 -16.37 0.48
C PHE A 286 -12.25 -15.17 -0.21
N SER A 287 -13.31 -15.40 -0.98
CA SER A 287 -13.97 -14.35 -1.77
C SER A 287 -14.59 -13.25 -0.90
N THR A 288 -14.99 -13.56 0.33
CA THR A 288 -15.53 -12.55 1.26
C THR A 288 -14.49 -11.53 1.76
N ASN A 289 -13.20 -11.79 1.52
CA ASN A 289 -12.06 -10.98 1.99
C ASN A 289 -11.58 -9.96 0.96
N PHE A 290 -12.38 -9.57 -0.03
CA PHE A 290 -11.95 -8.60 -1.05
C PHE A 290 -13.06 -7.62 -1.41
N TYR A 291 -12.64 -6.37 -1.64
CA TYR A 291 -13.45 -5.31 -2.22
C TYR A 291 -12.53 -4.29 -2.91
N GLU A 292 -13.08 -3.54 -3.86
CA GLU A 292 -12.45 -2.35 -4.43
C GLU A 292 -12.99 -1.11 -3.69
N ALA A 293 -12.08 -0.20 -3.33
CA ALA A 293 -12.40 1.03 -2.65
C ALA A 293 -11.45 2.16 -3.03
N LYS A 294 -11.89 3.38 -2.71
CA LYS A 294 -11.11 4.60 -2.83
C LYS A 294 -10.27 4.79 -1.56
N TYR A 295 -9.06 5.32 -1.73
CA TYR A 295 -8.11 5.60 -0.66
C TYR A 295 -7.61 7.03 -0.81
N THR A 296 -7.48 7.74 0.32
CA THR A 296 -7.02 9.13 0.36
C THR A 296 -5.67 9.26 1.03
N PHE A 297 -5.44 8.54 2.12
CA PHE A 297 -4.20 8.61 2.89
C PHE A 297 -3.41 7.31 2.83
N ASN A 298 -2.09 7.45 2.73
CA ASN A 298 -1.17 6.32 2.86
C ASN A 298 -1.05 5.94 4.35
N PRO A 299 -1.25 4.66 4.72
CA PRO A 299 -1.09 4.20 6.10
C PRO A 299 0.35 4.30 6.60
N THR A 300 1.33 4.28 5.70
CA THR A 300 2.75 4.32 6.06
C THR A 300 3.28 5.75 6.01
N ASP A 301 4.06 6.12 7.03
CA ASP A 301 4.74 7.42 7.07
C ASP A 301 5.92 7.47 6.10
N THR A 302 6.22 8.66 5.60
CA THR A 302 7.33 8.87 4.65
C THR A 302 8.66 8.45 5.29
N THR A 303 9.37 7.56 4.61
CA THR A 303 10.70 7.07 4.99
C THR A 303 11.75 7.79 4.17
N SER A 304 12.88 8.11 4.79
CA SER A 304 13.99 8.74 4.07
C SER A 304 14.58 7.79 3.03
N TYR A 305 15.09 8.34 1.94
CA TYR A 305 15.75 7.54 0.91
C TYR A 305 17.05 6.88 1.44
N GLU A 306 17.72 7.51 2.41
CA GLU A 306 18.90 6.96 3.09
C GLU A 306 18.58 5.66 3.85
N GLU A 307 17.49 5.62 4.64
CA GLU A 307 17.07 4.41 5.35
C GLU A 307 16.75 3.25 4.40
N ILE A 308 16.14 3.56 3.25
CA ILE A 308 15.85 2.57 2.21
C ILE A 308 17.17 2.04 1.61
N ASN A 309 18.14 2.91 1.35
CA ASN A 309 19.46 2.53 0.85
C ASN A 309 20.21 1.63 1.84
N ILE A 310 20.15 1.94 3.13
CA ILE A 310 20.72 1.09 4.18
C ILE A 310 20.08 -0.30 4.14
N PHE A 311 18.75 -0.37 4.11
CA PHE A 311 18.02 -1.64 4.05
C PHE A 311 18.37 -2.48 2.81
N ILE A 312 18.45 -1.85 1.63
CA ILE A 312 18.83 -2.55 0.39
C ILE A 312 20.26 -3.07 0.49
N ASN A 313 21.21 -2.24 0.92
CA ASN A 313 22.62 -2.63 1.03
C ASN A 313 22.84 -3.77 2.03
N ASP A 314 22.17 -3.74 3.18
CA ASP A 314 22.20 -4.80 4.18
C ASP A 314 21.61 -6.11 3.62
N SER A 315 20.52 -6.01 2.85
CA SER A 315 19.90 -7.17 2.20
C SER A 315 20.81 -7.75 1.12
N LEU A 316 21.46 -6.91 0.30
CA LEU A 316 22.46 -7.35 -0.69
C LEU A 316 23.69 -7.98 -0.02
N ALA A 317 24.10 -7.50 1.16
CA ALA A 317 25.16 -8.13 1.96
C ALA A 317 24.79 -9.55 2.41
N LYS A 318 23.54 -9.74 2.86
CA LYS A 318 23.01 -11.08 3.20
C LYS A 318 23.01 -12.01 1.99
N ILE A 319 22.62 -11.52 0.80
CA ILE A 319 22.69 -12.30 -0.44
C ILE A 319 24.13 -12.75 -0.74
N ARG A 320 25.11 -11.84 -0.62
CA ARG A 320 26.53 -12.19 -0.79
C ARG A 320 26.97 -13.26 0.20
N TRP A 321 26.54 -13.16 1.46
CA TRP A 321 26.82 -14.16 2.48
C TRP A 321 26.24 -15.54 2.11
N TYR A 322 24.95 -15.63 1.74
CA TYR A 322 24.33 -16.89 1.33
C TYR A 322 24.97 -17.48 0.08
N LYS A 323 25.33 -16.64 -0.90
CA LYS A 323 26.07 -17.05 -2.11
C LYS A 323 27.42 -17.67 -1.76
N ASN A 324 28.20 -17.02 -0.90
CA ASN A 324 29.54 -17.48 -0.50
C ASN A 324 29.47 -18.78 0.33
N ASN A 325 28.40 -18.98 1.10
CA ASN A 325 28.16 -20.19 1.89
C ASN A 325 27.40 -21.29 1.11
N ARG A 326 27.31 -21.18 -0.22
CA ARG A 326 26.68 -22.17 -1.12
C ARG A 326 25.19 -22.40 -0.90
N TYR A 327 24.51 -21.48 -0.23
CA TYR A 327 23.06 -21.45 -0.05
C TYR A 327 22.39 -20.68 -1.19
N VAL A 328 22.65 -21.08 -2.43
CA VAL A 328 22.19 -20.35 -3.62
C VAL A 328 20.67 -20.40 -3.82
N GLN A 329 20.01 -21.39 -3.21
CA GLN A 329 18.59 -21.61 -3.35
C GLN A 329 17.74 -20.49 -2.73
N ILE A 330 18.18 -19.82 -1.66
CA ILE A 330 17.39 -18.75 -1.01
C ILE A 330 17.52 -17.41 -1.74
N ILE A 331 18.55 -17.23 -2.58
CA ILE A 331 18.87 -15.95 -3.23
C ILE A 331 17.68 -15.31 -3.97
N PRO A 332 16.92 -16.03 -4.83
CA PRO A 332 15.77 -15.45 -5.53
C PRO A 332 14.69 -14.93 -4.57
N ILE A 333 14.47 -15.63 -3.45
CA ILE A 333 13.50 -15.21 -2.42
C ILE A 333 13.94 -13.91 -1.77
N ILE A 334 15.24 -13.75 -1.47
CA ILE A 334 15.73 -12.51 -0.85
C ILE A 334 15.58 -11.33 -1.82
N TYR A 335 15.77 -11.53 -3.13
CA TYR A 335 15.47 -10.49 -4.11
C TYR A 335 13.99 -10.12 -4.13
N GLU A 336 13.06 -11.08 -4.12
CA GLU A 336 11.62 -10.77 -4.00
C GLU A 336 11.31 -10.07 -2.66
N TYR A 337 11.89 -10.55 -1.56
CA TYR A 337 11.72 -10.00 -0.22
C TYR A 337 12.06 -8.51 -0.16
N ILE A 338 13.15 -8.05 -0.80
CA ILE A 338 13.55 -6.64 -0.76
C ILE A 338 12.42 -5.74 -1.26
N ALA A 339 11.86 -6.02 -2.45
CA ALA A 339 10.82 -5.18 -3.01
C ALA A 339 9.54 -5.22 -2.16
N PHE A 340 9.06 -6.41 -1.81
CA PHE A 340 7.81 -6.53 -1.06
C PHE A 340 7.93 -5.99 0.37
N ASN A 341 9.07 -6.18 1.04
CA ASN A 341 9.29 -5.63 2.37
C ASN A 341 9.31 -4.10 2.34
N ILE A 342 9.97 -3.48 1.36
CA ILE A 342 10.00 -2.02 1.23
C ILE A 342 8.59 -1.47 1.03
N LEU A 343 7.82 -2.08 0.13
CA LEU A 343 6.47 -1.66 -0.18
C LEU A 343 5.46 -1.87 0.96
N TYR A 344 5.78 -2.78 1.90
CA TYR A 344 4.95 -3.02 3.08
C TYR A 344 5.32 -2.07 4.24
N ASN A 345 6.61 -1.85 4.50
CA ASN A 345 7.06 -1.17 5.73
C ASN A 345 7.38 0.31 5.56
N PHE A 346 7.65 0.80 4.34
CA PHE A 346 8.15 2.16 4.13
C PHE A 346 7.20 3.02 3.29
N GLY A 347 7.00 4.27 3.70
CA GLY A 347 6.33 5.28 2.89
C GLY A 347 7.33 5.86 1.90
N ILE A 348 7.35 5.32 0.69
CA ILE A 348 8.37 5.64 -0.31
C ILE A 348 7.90 6.66 -1.35
N HIS A 349 8.86 7.35 -1.98
CA HIS A 349 8.59 8.26 -3.09
C HIS A 349 7.90 7.53 -4.27
N PRO A 350 6.94 8.15 -4.99
CA PRO A 350 6.22 7.52 -6.10
C PRO A 350 7.12 6.88 -7.17
N VAL A 351 8.21 7.56 -7.55
CA VAL A 351 9.22 7.01 -8.49
C VAL A 351 9.74 5.66 -8.01
N LEU A 352 10.09 5.54 -6.73
CA LEU A 352 10.63 4.30 -6.19
C LEU A 352 9.56 3.20 -6.14
N LYS A 353 8.31 3.55 -5.81
CA LYS A 353 7.17 2.61 -5.85
C LYS A 353 7.01 2.00 -7.24
N GLU A 354 7.02 2.82 -8.29
CA GLU A 354 6.89 2.36 -9.67
C GLU A 354 8.11 1.55 -10.14
N LEU A 355 9.32 1.92 -9.73
CA LEU A 355 10.51 1.12 -10.04
C LEU A 355 10.47 -0.26 -9.36
N LEU A 356 10.07 -0.35 -8.08
CA LEU A 356 9.90 -1.63 -7.41
C LEU A 356 8.78 -2.47 -8.03
N GLN A 357 7.71 -1.84 -8.52
CA GLN A 357 6.67 -2.51 -9.30
C GLN A 357 7.25 -3.15 -10.58
N ILE A 358 8.17 -2.49 -11.29
CA ILE A 358 8.86 -3.08 -12.46
C ILE A 358 9.65 -4.34 -12.05
N ALA A 359 10.38 -4.28 -10.93
CA ALA A 359 11.12 -5.44 -10.42
C ALA A 359 10.17 -6.61 -10.07
N ILE A 360 9.04 -6.31 -9.43
CA ILE A 360 8.00 -7.28 -9.09
C ILE A 360 7.39 -7.91 -10.34
N GLU A 361 7.12 -7.13 -11.39
CA GLU A 361 6.61 -7.63 -12.68
C GLU A 361 7.58 -8.60 -13.36
N VAL A 362 8.89 -8.30 -13.30
CA VAL A 362 9.95 -9.18 -13.81
C VAL A 362 10.05 -10.47 -13.00
N GLN A 363 9.92 -10.40 -11.68
CA GLN A 363 10.01 -11.57 -10.79
C GLN A 363 8.74 -12.43 -10.83
N ASN A 364 7.57 -11.85 -11.13
CA ASN A 364 6.26 -12.51 -11.08
C ASN A 364 5.52 -12.56 -12.43
N PRO A 365 6.17 -12.95 -13.54
CA PRO A 365 5.64 -12.74 -14.89
C PRO A 365 4.33 -13.50 -15.14
N ASP A 366 4.16 -14.68 -14.55
CA ASP A 366 2.95 -15.49 -14.72
C ASP A 366 1.72 -14.76 -14.15
N PHE A 367 1.86 -14.15 -12.97
CA PHE A 367 0.78 -13.44 -12.29
C PHE A 367 0.31 -12.25 -13.12
N PHE A 368 1.24 -11.40 -13.55
CA PHE A 368 0.94 -10.26 -14.41
C PHE A 368 0.38 -10.69 -15.77
N LYS A 369 0.87 -11.81 -16.33
CA LYS A 369 0.30 -12.40 -17.55
C LYS A 369 -1.17 -12.82 -17.36
N ALA A 370 -1.54 -13.38 -16.21
CA ALA A 370 -2.93 -13.76 -15.92
C ALA A 370 -3.87 -12.55 -15.91
N TYR A 371 -3.36 -11.39 -15.48
CA TYR A 371 -4.07 -10.11 -15.58
C TYR A 371 -3.96 -9.42 -16.96
N GLY A 372 -3.29 -10.05 -17.92
CA GLY A 372 -3.12 -9.54 -19.27
C GLY A 372 -2.14 -8.37 -19.39
N TYR A 373 -1.23 -8.21 -18.43
CA TYR A 373 -0.07 -7.33 -18.56
C TYR A 373 0.96 -7.95 -19.51
N PRO A 374 1.80 -7.12 -20.16
CA PRO A 374 2.88 -7.65 -20.98
C PRO A 374 3.92 -8.37 -20.11
N VAL A 375 4.46 -9.46 -20.66
CA VAL A 375 5.46 -10.28 -19.97
C VAL A 375 6.83 -9.61 -20.09
N LEU A 376 7.41 -9.21 -18.95
CA LEU A 376 8.74 -8.59 -18.91
C LEU A 376 9.87 -9.63 -18.89
N TYR A 377 9.61 -10.83 -18.37
CA TYR A 377 10.57 -11.93 -18.29
C TYR A 377 9.93 -13.26 -18.66
N ASN A 378 10.53 -13.97 -19.61
CA ASN A 378 10.11 -15.30 -20.03
C ASN A 378 10.91 -16.36 -19.30
N LYS A 379 10.28 -17.03 -18.32
CA LYS A 379 10.89 -18.09 -17.51
C LYS A 379 11.40 -19.27 -18.33
N LYS A 380 10.76 -19.62 -19.46
CA LYS A 380 11.13 -20.79 -20.27
C LYS A 380 12.38 -20.53 -21.10
N GLU A 381 12.47 -19.34 -21.68
CA GLU A 381 13.58 -18.93 -22.54
C GLU A 381 14.72 -18.25 -21.76
N ASN A 382 14.50 -17.96 -20.47
CA ASN A 382 15.36 -17.13 -19.65
C ASN A 382 15.74 -15.81 -20.37
N SER A 383 14.72 -15.14 -20.94
CA SER A 383 14.87 -13.96 -21.78
C SER A 383 14.05 -12.79 -21.24
N PHE A 384 14.54 -11.56 -21.47
CA PHE A 384 13.92 -10.33 -20.99
C PHE A 384 13.40 -9.47 -22.14
N SER A 385 12.25 -8.84 -21.93
CA SER A 385 11.71 -7.80 -22.80
C SER A 385 12.45 -6.47 -22.58
N LYS A 386 13.76 -6.44 -22.88
CA LYS A 386 14.67 -5.32 -22.51
C LYS A 386 14.14 -3.94 -22.89
N LYS A 387 13.71 -3.77 -24.14
CA LYS A 387 13.17 -2.49 -24.64
C LYS A 387 11.98 -1.99 -23.81
N LEU A 388 11.11 -2.91 -23.39
CA LEU A 388 9.94 -2.57 -22.59
C LEU A 388 10.32 -2.22 -21.16
N ILE A 389 11.30 -2.92 -20.56
CA ILE A 389 11.82 -2.61 -19.24
C ILE A 389 12.49 -1.22 -19.24
N ILE A 390 13.33 -0.93 -20.23
CA ILE A 390 14.00 0.38 -20.39
C ILE A 390 12.96 1.49 -20.51
N SER A 391 11.99 1.34 -21.43
CA SER A 391 10.91 2.31 -21.61
C SER A 391 10.14 2.57 -20.32
N LYS A 392 9.78 1.51 -19.56
CA LYS A 392 9.07 1.68 -18.29
C LYS A 392 9.89 2.46 -17.26
N ILE A 393 11.21 2.23 -17.18
CA ILE A 393 12.10 2.96 -16.27
C ILE A 393 12.20 4.43 -16.67
N GLU A 394 12.34 4.71 -17.98
CA GLU A 394 12.37 6.07 -18.52
C GLU A 394 11.07 6.83 -18.24
N ASP A 395 9.92 6.21 -18.56
CA ASP A 395 8.59 6.79 -18.32
C ASP A 395 8.34 7.08 -16.83
N THR A 396 8.98 6.31 -15.94
CA THR A 396 8.90 6.51 -14.49
C THR A 396 9.76 7.69 -14.00
N ILE A 397 10.98 7.83 -14.53
CA ILE A 397 11.98 8.78 -14.03
C ILE A 397 11.88 10.16 -14.69
N VAL A 398 11.73 10.21 -16.02
CA VAL A 398 11.79 11.45 -16.82
C VAL A 398 10.82 12.53 -16.33
N PRO A 399 9.56 12.23 -15.94
CA PRO A 399 8.65 13.26 -15.44
C PRO A 399 9.17 14.02 -14.21
N PHE A 400 10.00 13.37 -13.38
CA PHE A 400 10.52 13.92 -12.12
C PHE A 400 11.87 14.63 -12.27
N GLN A 401 12.53 14.54 -13.43
CA GLN A 401 13.84 15.19 -13.66
C GLN A 401 13.79 16.72 -13.61
N LYS A 402 12.62 17.32 -13.81
CA LYS A 402 12.42 18.76 -13.64
C LYS A 402 12.62 19.21 -12.19
N ARG A 403 12.37 18.31 -11.23
CA ARG A 403 12.52 18.54 -9.79
C ARG A 403 13.86 18.00 -9.28
N PHE A 404 14.26 16.82 -9.74
CA PHE A 404 15.49 16.15 -9.33
C PHE A 404 16.46 16.02 -10.53
N LYS A 405 17.35 17.00 -10.73
CA LYS A 405 18.23 17.06 -11.92
C LYS A 405 19.21 15.89 -12.03
N SER A 406 19.63 15.34 -10.90
CA SER A 406 20.57 14.21 -10.85
C SER A 406 19.89 12.87 -11.09
N LEU A 407 18.57 12.79 -10.99
CA LEU A 407 17.80 11.57 -11.24
C LEU A 407 17.90 11.17 -12.71
N LYS A 408 18.43 9.96 -13.00
CA LYS A 408 18.68 9.49 -14.37
C LYS A 408 18.12 8.09 -14.59
N PRO A 409 17.51 7.82 -15.77
CA PRO A 409 17.14 6.45 -16.14
C PRO A 409 18.36 5.54 -16.22
N PHE A 410 18.21 4.31 -15.72
CA PHE A 410 19.29 3.32 -15.61
C PHE A 410 19.01 2.01 -16.35
N GLY A 411 17.95 1.93 -17.15
CA GLY A 411 17.52 0.68 -17.78
C GLY A 411 18.57 0.01 -18.67
N GLU A 412 19.42 0.81 -19.33
CA GLU A 412 20.53 0.34 -20.18
C GLU A 412 21.70 -0.24 -19.37
N SER A 413 21.86 0.18 -18.10
CA SER A 413 22.92 -0.28 -17.19
C SER A 413 22.60 -1.63 -16.55
N LEU A 414 21.38 -2.16 -16.74
CA LEU A 414 20.93 -3.40 -16.11
C LEU A 414 21.54 -4.65 -16.76
N SER A 415 21.81 -5.66 -15.95
CA SER A 415 22.26 -6.97 -16.40
C SER A 415 21.07 -7.86 -16.76
N TYR A 416 20.98 -8.29 -18.01
CA TYR A 416 19.87 -9.14 -18.48
C TYR A 416 20.33 -10.59 -18.76
N SER A 417 21.39 -11.05 -18.09
CA SER A 417 21.98 -12.39 -18.30
C SER A 417 21.20 -13.50 -17.58
N SER A 418 20.64 -13.19 -16.42
CA SER A 418 19.77 -14.08 -15.64
C SER A 418 18.89 -13.26 -14.69
N LEU A 419 17.85 -13.88 -14.14
CA LEU A 419 16.97 -13.22 -13.16
C LEU A 419 17.73 -12.69 -11.93
N ASN A 420 18.70 -13.45 -11.41
CA ASN A 420 19.49 -13.02 -10.25
C ASN A 420 20.41 -11.83 -10.58
N GLU A 421 21.07 -11.85 -11.74
CA GLU A 421 21.94 -10.75 -12.16
C GLU A 421 21.12 -9.48 -12.48
N PHE A 422 19.92 -9.66 -13.05
CA PHE A 422 18.96 -8.57 -13.21
C PHE A 422 18.57 -7.97 -11.87
N SER A 423 18.07 -8.77 -10.92
CA SER A 423 17.67 -8.26 -9.62
C SER A 423 18.83 -7.59 -8.87
N ASN A 424 20.04 -8.17 -8.93
CA ASN A 424 21.21 -7.56 -8.31
C ASN A 424 21.53 -6.19 -8.90
N SER A 425 21.68 -6.10 -10.22
CA SER A 425 21.98 -4.83 -10.90
C SER A 425 20.86 -3.80 -10.71
N PHE A 426 19.59 -4.25 -10.69
CA PHE A 426 18.45 -3.39 -10.43
C PHE A 426 18.54 -2.71 -9.06
N TYR A 427 18.73 -3.48 -7.98
CA TYR A 427 18.83 -2.91 -6.64
C TYR A 427 20.08 -2.04 -6.44
N LEU A 428 21.20 -2.35 -7.10
CA LEU A 428 22.37 -1.47 -7.10
C LEU A 428 22.05 -0.12 -7.75
N GLN A 429 21.36 -0.11 -8.88
CA GLN A 429 20.93 1.14 -9.52
C GLN A 429 19.90 1.90 -8.69
N ILE A 430 19.00 1.20 -7.98
CA ILE A 430 18.07 1.84 -7.04
C ILE A 430 18.79 2.59 -5.94
N VAL A 431 19.93 2.10 -5.44
CA VAL A 431 20.72 2.74 -4.38
C VAL A 431 21.52 3.95 -4.89
N GLU A 432 21.77 4.02 -6.20
CA GLU A 432 22.51 5.10 -6.86
C GLU A 432 21.61 6.26 -7.32
N LEU A 433 20.29 6.18 -7.10
CA LEU A 433 19.38 7.27 -7.45
C LEU A 433 19.65 8.49 -6.55
N ASP A 434 19.37 9.66 -7.11
CA ASP A 434 19.57 10.93 -6.43
C ASP A 434 18.27 11.75 -6.49
N PHE A 435 17.70 12.01 -5.31
CA PHE A 435 16.47 12.75 -5.09
C PHE A 435 16.74 14.15 -4.49
N GLU A 436 17.96 14.68 -4.60
CA GLU A 436 18.24 16.07 -4.21
C GLU A 436 17.46 17.06 -5.09
N ASP A 437 16.70 17.95 -4.43
CA ASP A 437 15.85 18.95 -5.07
C ASP A 437 16.70 20.13 -5.58
N ILE A 438 16.26 20.79 -6.64
CA ILE A 438 16.98 21.92 -7.24
C ILE A 438 16.98 23.16 -6.33
N GLN A 439 16.09 23.21 -5.34
CA GLN A 439 15.91 24.35 -4.44
C GLN A 439 16.55 24.17 -3.04
N SER A 440 17.30 23.09 -2.78
CA SER A 440 18.07 22.93 -1.53
C SER A 440 19.34 23.77 -1.51
#